data_AF-W9BMG4-F1
#
_entry.id   AF-W9BMG4-F1
#
_cell.length_a   1.000
_cell.length_b   1.000
_cell.length_c   1.000
_cell.angle_alpha   90.00
_cell.angle_beta   90.00
_cell.angle_gamma   90.00
#
_symmetry.space_group_name_H-M   'P 1'
#
loop_
_entity.id
_entity.type
_entity.pdbx_description
1 polymer ?
#
loop_
_entity_poly.entity_id
_entity_poly.type
_entity_poly.pdbx_seq_one_letter_code
_entity_poly.pdbx_strand_id
1 'polypeptide(L)'
;MTSPERVFWRGAACTVWVGYDAAGALVFSGYDRAHLDGYEYSVVVAPDQFPALRRALGVTAAADVVDAVCAHVDDIMPGGERSWLDAHGIGCELRT
;
A
#
# COMPACT_ATOMS: atom_id res chain seq x y z
N MET A 1 13.36 0.78 -13.46
CA MET A 1 13.57 -0.38 -12.55
C MET A 1 12.40 -0.40 -11.59
N THR A 2 11.57 -1.43 -11.66
CA THR A 2 10.49 -1.65 -10.69
C THR A 2 11.13 -2.09 -9.37
N SER A 3 10.78 -1.43 -8.26
CA SER A 3 11.13 -1.94 -6.93
C SER A 3 10.53 -3.35 -6.78
N PRO A 4 11.31 -4.38 -6.37
CA PRO A 4 10.75 -5.70 -6.12
C PRO A 4 9.70 -5.61 -5.00
N GLU A 5 8.71 -6.50 -5.04
CA GLU A 5 7.74 -6.63 -3.95
C GLU A 5 8.46 -6.80 -2.61
N ARG A 6 7.97 -6.10 -1.57
CA ARG A 6 8.56 -6.09 -0.23
C ARG A 6 7.50 -6.41 0.80
N VAL A 7 7.92 -7.01 1.92
CA VAL A 7 7.04 -7.09 3.09
C VAL A 7 6.83 -5.66 3.59
N PHE A 8 5.60 -5.17 3.46
CA PHE A 8 5.19 -3.86 3.92
C PHE A 8 4.94 -3.89 5.43
N TRP A 9 4.17 -4.87 5.89
CA TRP A 9 3.85 -5.04 7.29
C TRP A 9 3.63 -6.52 7.65
N ARG A 10 3.90 -6.88 8.91
CA ARG A 10 3.63 -8.22 9.42
C ARG A 10 3.16 -8.17 10.86
N GLY A 11 1.94 -8.65 11.09
CA GLY A 11 1.38 -8.94 12.40
C GLY A 11 1.19 -10.44 12.63
N ALA A 12 0.60 -10.78 13.78
CA ALA A 12 0.36 -12.17 14.17
C ALA A 12 -0.58 -12.89 13.19
N ALA A 13 -1.65 -12.23 12.74
CA ALA A 13 -2.65 -12.83 11.85
C ALA A 13 -2.55 -12.36 10.40
N CYS A 14 -1.92 -11.23 10.11
CA CYS A 14 -1.90 -10.66 8.76
C CYS A 14 -0.48 -10.30 8.30
N THR A 15 -0.19 -10.54 7.02
CA THR A 15 1.02 -10.04 6.35
C THR A 15 0.59 -9.22 5.15
N VAL A 16 1.22 -8.06 4.96
CA VAL A 16 1.01 -7.22 3.79
C VAL A 16 2.32 -7.07 3.06
N TRP A 17 2.25 -7.21 1.74
CA TRP A 17 3.33 -6.91 0.80
C TRP A 17 2.98 -5.67 0.00
N VAL A 18 4.00 -4.96 -0.46
CA VAL A 18 3.83 -3.80 -1.34
C VAL A 18 4.80 -3.86 -2.51
N GLY A 19 4.31 -3.51 -3.69
CA GLY A 19 5.11 -3.47 -4.91
C GLY A 19 4.40 -2.73 -6.03
N TYR A 20 4.99 -2.80 -7.22
CA TYR A 20 4.35 -2.33 -8.45
C TYR A 20 3.82 -3.50 -9.26
N ASP A 21 2.66 -3.35 -9.88
CA ASP A 21 2.18 -4.28 -10.90
C ASP A 21 2.79 -3.99 -12.29
N ALA A 22 2.38 -4.78 -13.30
CA ALA A 22 2.86 -4.62 -14.68
C ALA A 22 2.44 -3.29 -15.34
N ALA A 23 1.39 -2.63 -14.84
CA ALA A 23 0.96 -1.31 -15.30
C ALA A 23 1.66 -0.16 -14.54
N GLY A 24 2.49 -0.48 -13.54
CA GLY A 24 3.17 0.49 -12.68
C GLY A 24 2.30 1.03 -11.55
N ALA A 25 1.12 0.45 -11.31
CA ALA A 25 0.29 0.79 -10.16
C ALA A 25 0.92 0.27 -8.86
N LEU A 26 0.77 1.00 -7.77
CA LEU A 26 1.18 0.54 -6.45
C LEU A 26 0.13 -0.45 -5.93
N VAL A 27 0.56 -1.62 -5.49
CA VAL A 27 -0.31 -2.67 -4.97
C VAL A 27 0.12 -3.04 -3.57
N PHE A 28 -0.81 -2.94 -2.62
CA PHE A 28 -0.71 -3.57 -1.31
C PHE A 28 -1.44 -4.91 -1.36
N SER A 29 -0.71 -6.02 -1.25
CA SER A 29 -1.26 -7.38 -1.23
C SER A 29 -1.32 -7.83 0.22
N GLY A 30 -2.50 -8.05 0.77
CA GLY A 30 -2.67 -8.51 2.14
C GLY A 30 -3.15 -9.95 2.19
N TYR A 31 -2.58 -10.72 3.12
CA TYR A 31 -3.10 -12.03 3.49
C TYR A 31 -3.45 -12.01 4.98
N ASP A 32 -4.74 -12.03 5.29
CA ASP A 32 -5.29 -12.05 6.64
C ASP A 32 -5.74 -13.46 6.99
N ARG A 33 -5.20 -14.01 8.08
CA ARG A 33 -5.46 -15.38 8.57
C ARG A 33 -6.41 -15.42 9.77
N ALA A 34 -6.97 -14.27 10.17
CA ALA A 34 -7.81 -14.19 11.38
C ALA A 34 -9.20 -14.85 11.20
N HIS A 35 -9.69 -14.96 9.97
CA HIS A 35 -11.03 -15.49 9.67
C HIS A 35 -10.96 -16.86 9.00
N LEU A 36 -11.58 -17.88 9.62
CA LEU A 36 -11.98 -19.23 9.17
C LEU A 36 -11.11 -20.00 8.15
N ASP A 37 -10.65 -19.41 7.04
CA ASP A 37 -9.73 -19.99 6.03
C ASP A 37 -8.61 -19.03 5.55
N GLY A 38 -8.55 -17.83 6.14
CA GLY A 38 -7.83 -16.67 5.65
C GLY A 38 -8.42 -16.08 4.36
N TYR A 39 -8.17 -14.80 4.11
CA TYR A 39 -8.51 -14.17 2.83
C TYR A 39 -7.35 -13.32 2.34
N GLU A 40 -7.20 -13.28 1.02
CA GLU A 40 -6.29 -12.39 0.33
C GLU A 40 -7.05 -11.15 -0.14
N TYR A 41 -6.37 -10.02 -0.16
CA TYR A 41 -6.90 -8.79 -0.73
C TYR A 41 -5.79 -8.01 -1.42
N SER A 42 -6.18 -7.11 -2.31
CA SER A 42 -5.27 -6.13 -2.90
C SER A 42 -5.87 -4.74 -2.89
N VAL A 43 -5.10 -3.75 -2.42
CA VAL A 43 -5.42 -2.33 -2.56
C VAL A 43 -4.52 -1.75 -3.64
N VAL A 44 -5.12 -1.25 -4.72
CA VAL A 44 -4.41 -0.77 -5.90
C VAL A 44 -4.54 0.74 -6.03
N VAL A 45 -3.40 1.43 -6.13
CA VAL A 45 -3.31 2.88 -6.33
C VAL A 45 -2.70 3.13 -7.71
N ALA A 46 -3.48 3.78 -8.57
CA ALA A 46 -3.05 4.07 -9.94
C ALA A 46 -1.96 5.17 -9.99
N PRO A 47 -1.09 5.17 -11.02
CA PRO A 47 0.05 6.10 -11.10
C PRO A 47 -0.31 7.59 -11.11
N ASP A 48 -1.51 7.93 -11.59
CA ASP A 48 -2.04 9.30 -11.60
C ASP A 48 -2.27 9.85 -10.18
N GLN A 49 -2.43 8.96 -9.20
CA GLN A 49 -2.57 9.30 -7.78
C GLN A 49 -1.22 9.52 -7.08
N PHE A 50 -0.10 9.12 -7.68
CA PHE A 50 1.22 9.20 -7.04
C PHE A 50 1.64 10.62 -6.62
N PRO A 51 1.32 11.70 -7.35
CA PRO A 51 1.58 13.06 -6.86
C PRO A 51 0.86 13.37 -5.53
N ALA A 52 -0.40 12.96 -5.40
CA ALA A 52 -1.16 13.15 -4.17
C ALA A 52 -0.62 12.30 -3.02
N LEU A 53 -0.26 11.04 -3.31
CA LEU A 53 0.36 10.12 -2.36
C LEU A 53 1.71 10.64 -1.84
N ARG A 54 2.60 11.10 -2.74
CA ARG A 54 3.88 11.69 -2.33
C ARG A 54 3.71 12.92 -1.45
N ARG A 55 2.73 13.77 -1.78
CA ARG A 55 2.40 14.94 -0.96
C ARG A 55 1.89 14.53 0.43
N ALA A 56 1.03 13.52 0.51
CA ALA A 56 0.51 13.01 1.79
C ALA A 56 1.63 12.42 2.67
N LEU A 57 2.59 11.73 2.06
CA LEU A 57 3.78 11.18 2.72
C LEU A 57 4.87 12.23 3.00
N GLY A 58 4.67 13.50 2.62
CA GLY A 58 5.68 14.55 2.81
C GLY A 58 7.00 14.33 2.05
N VAL A 59 7.00 13.51 0.99
CA VAL A 59 8.20 13.18 0.21
C VAL A 59 8.29 13.98 -1.09
N THR A 60 9.48 14.02 -1.68
CA THR A 60 9.73 14.71 -2.95
C THR A 60 9.07 14.00 -4.12
N ALA A 61 8.83 14.74 -5.22
CA ALA A 61 8.25 14.18 -6.46
C ALA A 61 9.11 13.07 -7.11
N ALA A 62 10.41 13.05 -6.84
CA ALA A 62 11.34 12.05 -7.35
C ALA A 62 11.44 10.79 -6.47
N ALA A 63 10.83 10.79 -5.28
CA ALA A 63 10.85 9.65 -4.38
C ALA A 63 10.14 8.43 -5.01
N ASP A 64 10.73 7.25 -4.84
CA ASP A 64 10.05 6.00 -5.13
C ASP A 64 8.89 5.81 -4.16
N VAL A 65 7.71 5.48 -4.68
CA VAL A 65 6.50 5.40 -3.87
C VAL A 65 6.54 4.19 -2.94
N VAL A 66 7.08 3.05 -3.40
CA VAL A 66 7.26 1.85 -2.56
C VAL A 66 8.20 2.15 -1.39
N ASP A 67 9.34 2.78 -1.64
CA ASP A 67 10.25 3.22 -0.56
C ASP A 67 9.55 4.19 0.41
N ALA A 68 8.81 5.16 -0.13
CA ALA A 68 8.13 6.16 0.67
C ALA A 68 7.05 5.58 1.57
N VAL A 69 6.19 4.68 1.08
CA VAL A 69 5.16 4.06 1.91
C VAL A 69 5.78 3.15 2.98
N CYS A 70 6.81 2.36 2.63
CA CYS A 70 7.51 1.52 3.61
C CYS A 70 8.13 2.34 4.75
N ALA A 71 8.63 3.55 4.47
CA ALA A 71 9.14 4.45 5.50
C ALA A 71 8.05 5.01 6.45
N HIS A 72 6.77 4.90 6.09
CA HIS A 72 5.62 5.40 6.85
C HIS A 72 4.69 4.27 7.32
N VAL A 73 5.18 3.03 7.40
CA VAL A 73 4.36 1.87 7.81
C VAL A 73 3.68 2.09 9.17
N ASP A 74 4.36 2.72 10.12
CA ASP A 74 3.85 2.98 11.47
C ASP A 74 2.73 4.03 11.51
N ASP A 75 2.63 4.87 10.48
CA ASP A 75 1.55 5.85 10.32
C ASP A 75 0.35 5.26 9.56
N ILE A 76 0.62 4.37 8.61
CA ILE A 76 -0.38 3.79 7.71
C ILE A 76 -1.13 2.63 8.38
N MET A 77 -0.39 1.68 8.97
CA MET A 77 -0.97 0.41 9.42
C MET A 77 -1.88 0.48 10.64
N PRO A 78 -1.77 1.43 11.59
CA PRO A 78 -2.73 1.54 12.68
C PRO A 78 -4.18 1.78 12.20
N GLY A 79 -4.36 2.45 11.07
CA GLY A 79 -5.68 2.69 10.45
C GLY A 79 -6.01 1.76 9.28
N GLY A 80 -5.02 1.03 8.77
CA GLY A 80 -5.10 0.25 7.54
C GLY A 80 -4.89 1.11 6.29
N GLU A 81 -4.27 0.52 5.26
CA GLU A 81 -3.81 1.23 4.05
C GLU A 81 -4.96 1.93 3.35
N ARG A 82 -6.08 1.24 3.18
CA ARG A 82 -7.27 1.79 2.51
C ARG A 82 -7.83 3.00 3.26
N SER A 83 -7.99 2.91 4.58
CA SER A 83 -8.51 4.00 5.39
C SER A 83 -7.58 5.21 5.38
N TRP A 84 -6.27 4.95 5.41
CA TRP A 84 -5.26 6.01 5.34
C TRP A 84 -5.30 6.73 3.97
N LEU A 85 -5.41 5.98 2.87
CA LEU A 85 -5.54 6.54 1.52
C LEU A 85 -6.80 7.39 1.38
N ASP A 86 -7.94 6.89 1.86
CA ASP A 86 -9.22 7.60 1.84
C ASP A 86 -9.17 8.90 2.64
N ALA A 87 -8.57 8.88 3.84
CA ALA A 87 -8.38 10.06 4.68
C ALA A 87 -7.54 11.17 4.00
N HIS A 88 -6.69 10.81 3.04
CA HIS A 88 -5.87 11.75 2.26
C HIS A 88 -6.46 12.07 0.87
N GLY A 89 -7.67 11.56 0.57
CA GLY A 89 -8.36 11.77 -0.71
C GLY A 89 -7.67 11.08 -1.88
N ILE A 90 -6.96 9.98 -1.63
CA ILE A 90 -6.24 9.21 -2.65
C ILE A 90 -7.13 8.08 -3.13
N GLY A 91 -7.45 8.08 -4.42
CA GLY A 91 -8.27 7.03 -5.02
C GLY A 91 -7.56 5.67 -5.01
N CYS A 92 -8.28 4.62 -4.61
CA CYS A 92 -7.80 3.25 -4.69
C CYS A 92 -8.91 2.27 -5.07
N GLU A 93 -8.52 1.14 -5.65
CA GLU A 93 -9.39 0.00 -5.93
C GLU A 93 -9.14 -1.10 -4.90
N LEU A 94 -10.21 -1.68 -4.32
CA LEU A 94 -10.11 -2.88 -3.50
C LEU A 94 -10.47 -4.11 -4.34
N ARG A 95 -9.61 -5.13 -4.30
CA ARG A 95 -9.82 -6.45 -4.89
C ARG A 95 -9.76 -7.50 -3.76
N THR A 96 -10.68 -8.46 -3.76
CA THR A 96 -10.81 -9.54 -2.76
C THR A 96 -11.19 -10.83 -3.46
#